data_AF-A0A3M5EW65-F1
#
_entry.id   AF-A0A3M5EW65-F1
#
_cell.length_a   1.000
_cell.length_b   1.000
_cell.length_c   1.000
_cell.angle_alpha   90.00
_cell.angle_beta   90.00
_cell.angle_gamma   90.00
#
_symmetry.space_group_name_H-M   'P 1'
#
loop_
_entity.id
_entity.type
_entity.pdbx_description
1 polymer ?
#
loop_
_entity_poly.entity_id
_entity_poly.type
_entity_poly.pdbx_seq_one_letter_code
_entity_poly.pdbx_strand_id
1 'polypeptide(L)'
;MKGKPAREQVAGLMQYINDTYRYLGDWRASERGYVPFSLAEIERNGYGDCKDLAILLAAMLKAAGIKAEPTLVSRGDVVWDLLVPGMYAPNHAIVRAEVDGKTWWLDPTNPVFAPGRIMPDIQQRWALVLGADGADLAAALQTIREIGDAAALDEAVDDAFPGSRLHIDNPGGRFEVLIEQPGLLRPLRTAELSDGTLRYLLWIAALLSPRPPALLVLNEPETSLHPDLLPALGRLVGQAAQHSQVLVVSHAARLVATLEEHPECHSLGLEKDFGETRIQGLRELDRPAWYWPVR
;
A
#
# COMPACT_ATOMS: atom_id res chain seq x y z
N MET A 1 20.20 -13.37 -9.05
CA MET A 1 20.05 -13.86 -7.66
C MET A 1 18.99 -14.95 -7.48
N LYS A 2 18.04 -15.13 -8.40
CA LYS A 2 17.04 -16.22 -8.34
C LYS A 2 17.70 -17.59 -8.19
N GLY A 3 17.19 -18.40 -7.26
CA GLY A 3 17.67 -19.77 -6.97
C GLY A 3 18.70 -19.89 -5.84
N LYS A 4 19.25 -18.77 -5.31
CA LYS A 4 20.10 -18.78 -4.11
C LYS A 4 19.28 -18.91 -2.82
N PRO A 5 19.86 -19.39 -1.70
CA PRO A 5 19.22 -19.35 -0.38
C PRO A 5 18.77 -17.93 0.01
N ALA A 6 17.67 -17.80 0.75
CA ALA A 6 17.09 -16.50 1.09
C ALA A 6 18.10 -15.56 1.77
N ARG A 7 18.95 -16.08 2.67
CA ARG A 7 20.02 -15.31 3.33
C ARG A 7 21.04 -14.72 2.35
N GLU A 8 21.41 -15.47 1.32
CA GLU A 8 22.34 -14.99 0.28
C GLU A 8 21.69 -13.96 -0.64
N GLN A 9 20.40 -14.13 -0.93
CA GLN A 9 19.65 -13.13 -1.69
C GLN A 9 19.59 -11.80 -0.93
N VAL A 10 19.24 -11.82 0.36
CA VAL A 10 19.24 -10.63 1.23
C VAL A 10 20.63 -9.97 1.25
N ALA A 11 21.68 -10.75 1.47
CA ALA A 11 23.05 -10.23 1.52
C ALA A 11 23.46 -9.52 0.24
N GLY A 12 23.25 -10.14 -0.92
CA GLY A 12 23.65 -9.52 -2.17
C GLY A 12 22.75 -8.38 -2.61
N LEU A 13 21.47 -8.35 -2.23
CA LEU A 13 20.60 -7.18 -2.46
C LEU A 13 21.05 -5.97 -1.62
N MET A 14 21.42 -6.19 -0.36
CA MET A 14 21.95 -5.12 0.49
C MET A 14 23.31 -4.63 0.00
N GLN A 15 24.19 -5.56 -0.40
CA GLN A 15 25.47 -5.20 -1.03
C GLN A 15 25.24 -4.39 -2.31
N TYR A 16 24.34 -4.84 -3.18
CA TYR A 16 23.99 -4.11 -4.40
C TYR A 16 23.49 -2.69 -4.12
N ILE A 17 22.62 -2.51 -3.13
CA ILE A 17 22.13 -1.17 -2.76
C ILE A 17 23.30 -0.30 -2.29
N ASN A 18 24.18 -0.84 -1.45
CA ASN A 18 25.34 -0.12 -0.94
C ASN A 18 26.33 0.28 -2.06
N ASP A 19 26.54 -0.60 -3.03
CA ASP A 19 27.46 -0.37 -4.15
C ASP A 19 26.88 0.60 -5.19
N THR A 20 25.55 0.65 -5.32
CA THR A 20 24.86 1.32 -6.45
C THR A 20 24.27 2.68 -6.05
N TYR A 21 23.79 2.84 -4.82
CA TYR A 21 23.04 4.03 -4.40
C TYR A 21 23.77 4.81 -3.31
N ARG A 22 23.89 6.13 -3.52
CA ARG A 22 24.47 7.02 -2.52
C ARG A 22 23.45 7.37 -1.44
N TYR A 23 23.76 7.04 -0.19
CA TYR A 23 22.96 7.48 0.95
C TYR A 23 23.17 8.98 1.24
N LEU A 24 22.08 9.73 1.33
CA LEU A 24 22.07 11.13 1.76
C LEU A 24 21.43 11.20 3.15
N GLY A 25 22.25 11.28 4.19
CA GLY A 25 21.79 11.32 5.59
C GLY A 25 21.07 12.62 5.99
N ASP A 26 21.13 13.66 5.14
CA ASP A 26 20.39 14.90 5.37
C ASP A 26 18.99 14.82 4.76
N TRP A 27 18.03 14.41 5.59
CA TRP A 27 16.60 14.39 5.26
C TRP A 27 16.07 15.78 4.85
N ARG A 28 16.73 16.88 5.25
CA ARG A 28 16.35 18.26 4.87
C ARG A 28 16.62 18.56 3.41
N ALA A 29 17.57 17.86 2.78
CA ALA A 29 17.87 18.04 1.37
C ALA A 29 16.71 17.62 0.45
N SER A 30 15.70 16.93 0.99
CA SER A 30 14.57 16.44 0.22
C SER A 30 13.22 17.05 0.59
N GLU A 31 13.09 17.80 1.71
CA GLU A 31 11.83 18.38 2.24
C GLU A 31 10.61 17.42 2.33
N ARG A 32 10.81 16.10 2.13
CA ARG A 32 9.71 15.13 1.96
C ARG A 32 9.23 14.45 3.24
N GLY A 33 9.85 14.73 4.40
CA GLY A 33 9.52 14.07 5.66
C GLY A 33 9.54 12.54 5.55
N TYR A 34 8.39 11.90 5.75
CA TYR A 34 8.19 10.45 5.68
C TYR A 34 7.85 9.92 4.27
N VAL A 35 7.74 10.79 3.25
CA VAL A 35 7.34 10.40 1.88
C VAL A 35 8.56 10.01 1.04
N PRO A 36 8.70 8.74 0.62
CA PRO A 36 9.82 8.30 -0.22
C PRO A 36 9.68 8.80 -1.65
N PHE A 37 10.76 8.69 -2.42
CA PHE A 37 10.72 8.80 -3.87
C PHE A 37 10.03 7.54 -4.41
N SER A 38 9.43 7.65 -5.59
CA SER A 38 9.02 6.45 -6.32
C SER A 38 10.26 5.60 -6.66
N LEU A 39 10.07 4.28 -6.84
CA LEU A 39 11.18 3.38 -7.19
C LEU A 39 11.91 3.83 -8.47
N ALA A 40 11.16 4.34 -9.46
CA ALA A 40 11.71 4.86 -10.71
C ALA A 40 12.56 6.13 -10.49
N GLU A 41 12.16 7.00 -9.57
CA GLU A 41 12.96 8.17 -9.19
C GLU A 41 14.23 7.77 -8.45
N ILE A 42 14.17 6.80 -7.54
CA ILE A 42 15.35 6.30 -6.82
C ILE A 42 16.36 5.72 -7.81
N GLU A 43 15.89 4.87 -8.73
CA GLU A 43 16.71 4.27 -9.80
C GLU A 43 17.35 5.34 -10.69
N ARG A 44 16.57 6.33 -11.14
CA ARG A 44 17.06 7.42 -11.97
C ARG A 44 18.08 8.31 -11.26
N ASN A 45 17.85 8.59 -9.97
CA ASN A 45 18.69 9.51 -9.20
C ASN A 45 20.00 8.85 -8.76
N GLY A 46 19.99 7.54 -8.49
CA GLY A 46 21.15 6.83 -7.93
C GLY A 46 21.48 7.23 -6.48
N TYR A 47 20.56 7.90 -5.79
CA TYR A 47 20.71 8.31 -4.39
C TYR A 47 19.36 8.35 -3.66
N GLY A 48 19.41 8.34 -2.33
CA GLY A 48 18.23 8.46 -1.48
C GLY A 48 18.58 8.56 0.01
N ASP A 49 17.60 8.90 0.83
CA ASP A 49 17.72 8.84 2.29
C ASP A 49 17.14 7.52 2.85
N CYS A 50 16.88 7.44 4.15
CA CYS A 50 16.63 6.16 4.81
C CYS A 50 15.34 5.49 4.34
N LYS A 51 14.28 6.28 4.13
CA LYS A 51 13.00 5.77 3.61
C LYS A 51 13.09 5.35 2.15
N ASP A 52 13.89 6.06 1.34
CA ASP A 52 14.10 5.75 -0.06
C ASP A 52 14.80 4.38 -0.19
N LEU A 53 15.92 4.18 0.52
CA LEU A 53 16.65 2.91 0.48
C LEU A 53 15.88 1.77 1.15
N ALA A 54 15.11 2.03 2.20
CA ALA A 54 14.25 1.04 2.85
C ALA A 54 13.16 0.53 1.90
N ILE A 55 12.48 1.43 1.19
CA ILE A 55 11.42 1.04 0.25
C ILE A 55 11.98 0.35 -0.98
N LEU A 56 13.14 0.77 -1.47
CA LEU A 56 13.86 0.05 -2.53
C LEU A 56 14.20 -1.38 -2.10
N LEU A 57 14.83 -1.57 -0.92
CA LEU A 57 15.18 -2.89 -0.42
C LEU A 57 13.92 -3.76 -0.23
N ALA A 58 12.86 -3.22 0.36
CA ALA A 58 11.61 -3.95 0.55
C ALA A 58 11.01 -4.40 -0.78
N ALA A 59 11.00 -3.54 -1.81
CA ALA A 59 10.52 -3.87 -3.14
C ALA A 59 11.36 -4.98 -3.79
N MET A 60 12.69 -4.89 -3.72
CA MET A 60 13.60 -5.91 -4.27
C MET A 60 13.43 -7.27 -3.57
N LEU A 61 13.27 -7.29 -2.24
CA LEU A 61 13.03 -8.50 -1.47
C LEU A 61 11.68 -9.14 -1.83
N LYS A 62 10.61 -8.35 -1.92
CA LYS A 62 9.29 -8.83 -2.35
C LYS A 62 9.36 -9.43 -3.76
N ALA A 63 10.06 -8.79 -4.69
CA ALA A 63 10.28 -9.31 -6.05
C ALA A 63 11.09 -10.63 -6.07
N ALA A 64 11.90 -10.87 -5.04
CA ALA A 64 12.62 -12.12 -4.84
C ALA A 64 11.80 -13.21 -4.10
N GLY A 65 10.55 -12.91 -3.72
CA GLY A 65 9.68 -13.83 -2.97
C GLY A 65 9.91 -13.81 -1.46
N ILE A 66 10.63 -12.83 -0.93
CA ILE A 66 10.91 -12.66 0.50
C ILE A 66 9.93 -11.62 1.05
N LYS A 67 9.13 -12.00 2.06
CA LYS A 67 8.24 -11.06 2.73
C LYS A 67 9.07 -9.99 3.42
N ALA A 68 8.84 -8.73 3.06
CA ALA A 68 9.59 -7.59 3.56
C ALA A 68 8.69 -6.36 3.71
N GLU A 69 8.83 -5.61 4.79
CA GLU A 69 8.00 -4.45 5.10
C GLU A 69 8.88 -3.28 5.54
N PRO A 70 8.74 -2.09 4.95
CA PRO A 70 9.36 -0.89 5.49
C PRO A 70 8.98 -0.71 6.96
N THR A 71 9.92 -0.28 7.78
CA THR A 71 9.71 -0.16 9.22
C THR A 71 10.40 1.10 9.72
N LEU A 72 9.68 1.89 10.51
CA LEU A 72 10.21 3.08 11.17
C LEU A 72 10.71 2.74 12.57
N VAL A 73 11.90 3.26 12.91
CA VAL A 73 12.56 3.05 14.21
C VAL A 73 13.17 4.36 14.73
N SER A 74 13.57 4.36 15.99
CA SER A 74 14.45 5.38 16.55
C SER A 74 15.91 4.89 16.54
N ARG A 75 16.76 5.57 15.79
CA ARG A 75 18.21 5.34 15.70
C ARG A 75 18.95 6.30 16.63
N GLY A 76 19.96 5.80 17.32
CA GLY A 76 20.83 6.60 18.18
C GLY A 76 21.43 5.76 19.31
N ASP A 77 22.14 6.40 20.25
CA ASP A 77 22.82 5.69 21.34
C ASP A 77 21.92 5.43 22.56
N VAL A 78 20.78 6.13 22.65
CA VAL A 78 19.84 6.03 23.77
C VAL A 78 18.60 5.27 23.34
N VAL A 79 18.17 4.33 24.19
CA VAL A 79 16.91 3.61 24.03
C VAL A 79 15.82 4.40 24.77
N TRP A 80 14.80 4.85 24.04
CA TRP A 80 13.63 5.48 24.63
C TRP A 80 12.46 4.50 24.62
N ASP A 81 11.79 4.36 25.76
CA ASP A 81 10.50 3.67 25.81
C ASP A 81 9.46 4.45 24.99
N LEU A 82 8.63 3.73 24.23
CA LEU A 82 7.57 4.32 23.43
C LEU A 82 6.21 3.95 24.00
N LEU A 83 5.53 4.93 24.59
CA LEU A 83 4.16 4.76 25.05
C LEU A 83 3.16 4.88 23.88
N VAL A 84 3.35 5.87 23.01
CA VAL A 84 2.54 6.10 21.80
C VAL A 84 3.46 6.59 20.67
N PRO A 85 3.42 5.96 19.47
CA PRO A 85 4.17 6.43 18.31
C PRO A 85 3.55 7.73 17.77
N GLY A 86 4.01 8.87 18.26
CA GLY A 86 3.77 10.16 17.60
C GLY A 86 4.59 10.28 16.32
N MET A 87 4.20 11.18 15.42
CA MET A 87 4.88 11.35 14.13
C MET A 87 6.36 11.73 14.24
N TYR A 88 6.83 12.24 15.38
CA TYR A 88 8.24 12.57 15.63
C TYR A 88 9.02 11.48 16.36
N ALA A 89 8.36 10.38 16.76
CA ALA A 89 9.02 9.30 17.47
C ALA A 89 10.07 8.58 16.59
N PRO A 90 9.80 8.24 15.31
CA PRO A 90 10.81 7.65 14.45
C PRO A 90 11.68 8.71 13.78
N ASN A 91 12.98 8.44 13.72
CA ASN A 91 13.96 9.26 12.99
C ASN A 91 14.71 8.47 11.90
N HIS A 92 14.39 7.18 11.72
CA HIS A 92 15.08 6.30 10.78
C HIS A 92 14.14 5.25 10.19
N ALA A 93 14.45 4.78 8.98
CA ALA A 93 13.68 3.76 8.27
C ALA A 93 14.58 2.57 7.90
N ILE A 94 14.07 1.37 8.15
CA ILE A 94 14.70 0.06 7.92
C ILE A 94 13.68 -0.88 7.27
N VAL A 95 14.01 -2.17 7.16
CA VAL A 95 13.11 -3.20 6.63
C VAL A 95 13.01 -4.38 7.61
N ARG A 96 11.77 -4.78 7.95
CA ARG A 96 11.48 -6.08 8.57
C ARG A 96 11.34 -7.12 7.47
N ALA A 97 12.09 -8.22 7.52
CA ALA A 97 11.97 -9.31 6.54
C ALA A 97 11.83 -10.68 7.20
N GLU A 98 11.11 -11.60 6.57
CA GLU A 98 11.01 -13.00 6.99
C GLU A 98 12.03 -13.84 6.19
N VAL A 99 13.12 -14.27 6.84
CA VAL A 99 14.23 -15.01 6.21
C VAL A 99 14.42 -16.33 6.95
N ASP A 100 14.27 -17.44 6.22
CA ASP A 100 14.32 -18.81 6.77
C ASP A 100 13.40 -18.99 8.01
N GLY A 101 12.19 -18.44 7.96
CA GLY A 101 11.20 -18.50 9.04
C GLY A 101 11.53 -17.62 10.27
N LYS A 102 12.51 -16.71 10.15
CA LYS A 102 12.91 -15.79 11.23
C LYS A 102 12.72 -14.34 10.81
N THR A 103 12.33 -13.50 11.76
CA THR A 103 12.29 -12.05 11.56
C THR A 103 13.70 -11.45 11.57
N TRP A 104 14.04 -10.75 10.50
CA TRP A 104 15.29 -10.02 10.35
C TRP A 104 14.99 -8.52 10.24
N TRP A 105 15.86 -7.71 10.84
CA TRP A 105 15.79 -6.25 10.78
C TRP A 105 16.98 -5.76 9.96
N LEU A 106 16.70 -5.22 8.79
CA LEU A 106 17.66 -4.90 7.75
C LEU A 106 17.75 -3.39 7.57
N ASP A 107 18.94 -2.82 7.76
CA ASP A 107 19.19 -1.40 7.52
C ASP A 107 19.99 -1.21 6.22
N PRO A 108 19.36 -0.78 5.11
CA PRO A 108 20.05 -0.57 3.83
C PRO A 108 20.92 0.69 3.81
N THR A 109 20.89 1.52 4.87
CA THR A 109 21.74 2.70 4.99
C THR A 109 23.09 2.40 5.64
N ASN A 110 23.24 1.21 6.23
CA ASN A 110 24.48 0.81 6.86
C ASN A 110 25.41 0.11 5.86
N PRO A 111 26.68 0.58 5.69
CA PRO A 111 27.63 -0.04 4.77
C PRO A 111 28.12 -1.41 5.24
N VAL A 112 27.95 -1.74 6.52
CA VAL A 112 28.34 -3.04 7.07
C VAL A 112 27.09 -3.88 7.28
N PHE A 113 26.81 -4.77 6.34
CA PHE A 113 25.75 -5.76 6.50
C PHE A 113 26.31 -7.15 6.80
N ALA A 114 25.87 -7.74 7.91
CA ALA A 114 26.09 -9.14 8.22
C ALA A 114 24.73 -9.85 8.35
N PRO A 115 24.46 -10.90 7.55
CA PRO A 115 23.18 -11.59 7.56
C PRO A 115 22.77 -12.07 8.96
N GLY A 116 21.66 -11.50 9.48
CA GLY A 116 21.10 -11.84 10.79
C GLY A 116 21.70 -11.06 11.96
N ARG A 117 22.48 -10.00 11.71
CA ARG A 117 22.93 -9.07 12.74
C ARG A 117 22.20 -7.73 12.64
N ILE A 118 21.89 -7.18 13.81
CA ILE A 118 21.27 -5.87 13.97
C ILE A 118 22.36 -4.92 14.49
N MET A 119 22.42 -3.71 13.95
CA MET A 119 23.45 -2.73 14.34
C MET A 119 23.13 -2.12 15.71
N PRO A 120 24.14 -1.83 16.55
CA PRO A 120 23.91 -1.41 17.95
C PRO A 120 23.00 -0.21 18.12
N ASP A 121 23.05 0.74 17.18
CA ASP A 121 22.27 1.98 17.14
C ASP A 121 20.76 1.78 16.88
N ILE A 122 20.35 0.55 16.53
CA ILE A 122 18.94 0.16 16.33
C ILE A 122 18.54 -1.11 17.11
N GLN A 123 19.43 -1.66 17.95
CA GLN A 123 19.09 -2.80 18.83
C GLN A 123 18.15 -2.38 19.96
N GLN A 124 17.27 -3.27 20.44
CA GLN A 124 16.35 -2.98 21.56
C GLN A 124 15.48 -1.74 21.32
N ARG A 125 15.04 -1.50 20.08
CA ARG A 125 14.11 -0.42 19.73
C ARG A 125 12.71 -0.96 19.51
N TRP A 126 11.72 -0.12 19.78
CA TRP A 126 10.40 -0.31 19.19
C TRP A 126 10.47 -0.17 17.67
N ALA A 127 9.55 -0.80 16.97
CA ALA A 127 9.52 -0.83 15.51
C ALA A 127 8.08 -0.63 15.03
N LEU A 128 7.82 0.44 14.28
CA LEU A 128 6.55 0.66 13.61
C LEU A 128 6.65 0.08 12.20
N VAL A 129 6.07 -1.10 12.02
CA VAL A 129 6.08 -1.81 10.74
C VAL A 129 4.98 -1.24 9.86
N LEU A 130 5.34 -0.76 8.67
CA LEU A 130 4.39 -0.31 7.65
C LEU A 130 3.86 -1.55 6.91
N GLY A 131 3.03 -2.30 7.63
CA GLY A 131 2.47 -3.59 7.23
C GLY A 131 1.40 -3.45 6.15
N ALA A 132 1.12 -4.55 5.45
CA ALA A 132 0.03 -4.63 4.47
C ALA A 132 -1.20 -5.38 5.03
N ASP A 133 -1.30 -5.48 6.36
CA ASP A 133 -2.35 -6.22 7.07
C ASP A 133 -3.58 -5.36 7.41
N GLY A 134 -3.53 -4.05 7.12
CA GLY A 134 -4.63 -3.11 7.36
C GLY A 134 -4.81 -2.73 8.83
N ALA A 135 -3.85 -3.05 9.72
CA ALA A 135 -3.91 -2.68 11.13
C ALA A 135 -3.95 -1.15 11.35
N ASP A 136 -3.53 -0.37 10.36
CA ASP A 136 -3.53 1.09 10.33
C ASP A 136 -4.77 1.71 9.66
N LEU A 137 -5.80 0.91 9.31
CA LEU A 137 -7.02 1.39 8.66
C LEU A 137 -7.63 2.61 9.38
N ALA A 138 -7.73 2.57 10.72
CA ALA A 138 -8.26 3.69 11.50
C ALA A 138 -7.44 4.98 11.32
N ALA A 139 -6.11 4.87 11.28
CA ALA A 139 -5.21 6.00 11.06
C ALA A 139 -5.28 6.51 9.61
N ALA A 140 -5.42 5.61 8.62
CA ALA A 140 -5.57 5.98 7.22
C ALA A 140 -6.87 6.78 6.99
N LEU A 141 -7.99 6.30 7.54
CA LEU A 141 -9.27 7.00 7.48
C LEU A 141 -9.24 8.34 8.22
N GLN A 142 -8.57 8.41 9.38
CA GLN A 142 -8.38 9.67 10.09
C GLN A 142 -7.54 10.67 9.28
N THR A 143 -6.52 10.20 8.57
CA THR A 143 -5.70 11.04 7.69
C THR A 143 -6.53 11.64 6.56
N ILE A 144 -7.46 10.87 5.97
CA ILE A 144 -8.41 11.37 4.97
C ILE A 144 -9.28 12.48 5.57
N ARG A 145 -9.78 12.29 6.80
CA ARG A 145 -10.58 13.30 7.50
C ARG A 145 -9.82 14.59 7.78
N GLU A 146 -8.53 14.51 8.13
CA GLU A 146 -7.75 15.67 8.57
C GLU A 146 -7.15 16.48 7.42
N ILE A 147 -6.65 15.80 6.38
CA ILE A 147 -5.89 16.46 5.30
C ILE A 147 -6.37 16.11 3.89
N GLY A 148 -7.34 15.20 3.76
CA GLY A 148 -7.94 14.77 2.51
C GLY A 148 -9.35 15.32 2.32
N ASP A 149 -10.18 14.54 1.62
CA ASP A 149 -11.58 14.86 1.38
C ASP A 149 -12.50 14.13 2.38
N ALA A 150 -12.79 14.80 3.49
CA ALA A 150 -13.66 14.26 4.53
C ALA A 150 -15.12 14.09 4.06
N ALA A 151 -15.58 14.93 3.12
CA ALA A 151 -16.94 14.84 2.59
C ALA A 151 -17.09 13.60 1.70
N ALA A 152 -16.13 13.39 0.79
CA ALA A 152 -16.08 12.19 -0.04
C ALA A 152 -16.03 10.90 0.79
N LEU A 153 -15.31 10.91 1.92
CA LEU A 153 -15.28 9.79 2.86
C LEU A 153 -16.68 9.48 3.43
N ASP A 154 -17.38 10.51 3.93
CA ASP A 154 -18.70 10.34 4.51
C ASP A 154 -19.73 9.92 3.44
N GLU A 155 -19.66 10.49 2.24
CA GLU A 155 -20.48 10.12 1.09
C GLU A 155 -20.25 8.66 0.66
N ALA A 156 -19.00 8.21 0.59
CA ALA A 156 -18.67 6.84 0.20
C ALA A 156 -19.18 5.80 1.23
N VAL A 157 -19.19 6.16 2.52
CA VAL A 157 -19.77 5.32 3.59
C VAL A 157 -21.30 5.27 3.48
N ASP A 158 -21.96 6.41 3.30
CA ASP A 158 -23.42 6.49 3.18
C ASP A 158 -23.92 5.75 1.93
N ASP A 159 -23.22 5.89 0.80
CA ASP A 159 -23.57 5.24 -0.47
C ASP A 159 -23.53 3.71 -0.37
N ALA A 160 -22.55 3.16 0.36
CA ALA A 160 -22.44 1.73 0.60
C ALA A 160 -23.36 1.22 1.71
N PHE A 161 -23.58 2.02 2.74
CA PHE A 161 -24.34 1.65 3.94
C PHE A 161 -25.31 2.78 4.31
N PRO A 162 -26.47 2.88 3.63
CA PRO A 162 -27.38 4.02 3.77
C PRO A 162 -27.70 4.41 5.21
N GLY A 163 -27.47 5.67 5.54
CA GLY A 163 -27.68 6.27 6.86
C GLY A 163 -26.59 5.94 7.89
N SER A 164 -25.56 5.20 7.51
CA SER A 164 -24.44 4.87 8.41
C SER A 164 -23.43 6.02 8.47
N ARG A 165 -22.73 6.14 9.59
CA ARG A 165 -21.67 7.14 9.78
C ARG A 165 -20.42 6.48 10.31
N LEU A 166 -19.28 6.92 9.77
CA LEU A 166 -17.97 6.48 10.21
C LEU A 166 -17.36 7.52 11.15
N HIS A 167 -16.88 7.05 12.29
CA HIS A 167 -16.15 7.86 13.26
C HIS A 167 -14.84 7.18 13.63
N ILE A 168 -13.81 7.97 13.89
CA ILE A 168 -12.55 7.48 14.45
C ILE A 168 -12.47 7.99 15.90
N ASP A 169 -12.48 7.06 16.84
CA ASP A 169 -12.21 7.37 18.25
C ASP A 169 -10.72 7.15 18.55
N ASN A 170 -10.21 7.76 19.62
CA ASN A 170 -8.82 7.62 20.06
C ASN A 170 -8.71 7.28 21.56
N PRO A 171 -9.35 6.21 22.05
CA PRO A 171 -9.31 5.85 23.46
C PRO A 171 -7.87 5.45 23.85
N GLY A 172 -7.27 6.20 24.77
CA GLY A 172 -5.93 5.88 25.29
C GLY A 172 -4.81 6.00 24.26
N GLY A 173 -4.98 6.82 23.22
CA GLY A 173 -3.93 7.08 22.22
C GLY A 173 -3.83 6.04 21.11
N ARG A 174 -4.85 5.18 20.93
CA ARG A 174 -4.99 4.31 19.75
C ARG A 174 -6.25 4.64 18.98
N PHE A 175 -6.12 4.82 17.67
CA PHE A 175 -7.28 5.01 16.80
C PHE A 175 -8.12 3.72 16.68
N GLU A 176 -9.43 3.87 16.76
CA GLU A 176 -10.42 2.80 16.59
C GLU A 176 -11.50 3.25 15.60
N VAL A 177 -11.81 2.41 14.60
CA VAL A 177 -12.95 2.66 13.69
C VAL A 177 -14.24 2.29 14.41
N LEU A 178 -15.19 3.22 14.39
CA LEU A 178 -16.57 3.05 14.86
C LEU A 178 -17.54 3.32 13.71
N ILE A 179 -18.50 2.42 13.51
CA ILE A 179 -19.58 2.60 12.54
C ILE A 179 -20.90 2.73 13.29
N GLU A 180 -21.54 3.88 13.17
CA GLU A 180 -22.93 4.09 13.57
C GLU A 180 -23.84 3.64 12.44
N GLN A 181 -24.87 2.84 12.76
CA GLN A 181 -25.84 2.38 11.77
C GLN A 181 -27.27 2.59 12.28
N PRO A 182 -28.22 2.95 11.41
CA PRO A 182 -29.62 3.04 11.77
C PRO A 182 -30.12 1.72 12.36
N GLY A 183 -30.78 1.80 13.52
CA GLY A 183 -31.35 0.64 14.21
C GLY A 183 -30.45 0.00 15.27
N LEU A 184 -29.17 0.39 15.38
CA LEU A 184 -28.30 -0.05 16.47
C LEU A 184 -28.28 0.96 17.62
N LEU A 185 -28.21 0.45 18.86
CA LEU A 185 -28.19 1.28 20.08
C LEU A 185 -26.82 1.87 20.38
N ARG A 186 -25.76 1.40 19.71
CA ARG A 186 -24.39 1.89 19.84
C ARG A 186 -23.60 1.67 18.54
N PRO A 187 -22.49 2.39 18.35
CA PRO A 187 -21.57 2.12 17.25
C PRO A 187 -20.97 0.71 17.35
N LEU A 188 -20.71 0.11 16.19
CA LEU A 188 -19.95 -1.14 16.04
C LEU A 188 -18.46 -0.82 15.98
N ARG A 189 -17.65 -1.60 16.69
CA ARG A 189 -16.19 -1.55 16.61
C ARG A 189 -15.68 -2.35 15.42
N THR A 190 -14.46 -2.05 14.98
CA THR A 190 -13.76 -2.78 13.89
C THR A 190 -13.89 -4.30 13.98
N ALA A 191 -13.73 -4.89 15.18
CA ALA A 191 -13.79 -6.34 15.39
C ALA A 191 -15.21 -6.95 15.27
N GLU A 192 -16.24 -6.11 15.22
CA GLU A 192 -17.65 -6.49 15.10
C GLU A 192 -18.18 -6.32 13.67
N LEU A 193 -17.38 -5.73 12.77
CA LEU A 193 -17.75 -5.51 11.37
C LEU A 193 -17.60 -6.79 10.56
N SER A 194 -18.45 -6.94 9.55
CA SER A 194 -18.31 -8.05 8.60
C SER A 194 -17.06 -7.87 7.73
N ASP A 195 -16.47 -8.96 7.24
CA ASP A 195 -15.32 -8.92 6.32
C ASP A 195 -15.61 -8.04 5.09
N GLY A 196 -16.82 -8.11 4.54
CA GLY A 196 -17.23 -7.29 3.40
C GLY A 196 -17.26 -5.80 3.74
N THR A 197 -17.70 -5.44 4.95
CA THR A 197 -17.67 -4.06 5.44
C THR A 197 -16.23 -3.58 5.62
N LEU A 198 -15.38 -4.35 6.31
CA LEU A 198 -13.97 -4.01 6.49
C LEU A 198 -13.24 -3.83 5.16
N ARG A 199 -13.51 -4.71 4.20
CA ARG A 199 -12.90 -4.65 2.87
C ARG A 199 -13.37 -3.44 2.06
N TYR A 200 -14.63 -3.04 2.20
CA TYR A 200 -15.11 -1.80 1.60
C TYR A 200 -14.46 -0.56 2.24
N LEU A 201 -14.30 -0.54 3.57
CA LEU A 201 -13.58 0.55 4.26
C LEU A 201 -12.10 0.63 3.83
N LEU A 202 -11.46 -0.50 3.58
CA LEU A 202 -10.11 -0.54 3.00
C LEU A 202 -10.10 0.04 1.58
N TRP A 203 -11.13 -0.21 0.76
CA TRP A 203 -11.25 0.43 -0.54
C TRP A 203 -11.42 1.94 -0.46
N ILE A 204 -12.26 2.42 0.45
CA ILE A 204 -12.36 3.86 0.76
C ILE A 204 -10.98 4.43 1.11
N ALA A 205 -10.27 3.81 2.05
CA ALA A 205 -8.96 4.29 2.48
C ALA A 205 -7.93 4.34 1.33
N ALA A 206 -7.95 3.35 0.44
CA ALA A 206 -7.05 3.29 -0.71
C ALA A 206 -7.41 4.31 -1.81
N LEU A 207 -8.70 4.42 -2.15
CA LEU A 207 -9.18 5.21 -3.28
C LEU A 207 -9.31 6.71 -2.96
N LEU A 208 -9.52 7.06 -1.69
CA LEU A 208 -9.57 8.45 -1.21
C LEU A 208 -8.26 8.90 -0.54
N SER A 209 -7.14 8.20 -0.80
CA SER A 209 -5.84 8.60 -0.27
C SER A 209 -5.56 10.07 -0.60
N PRO A 210 -5.18 10.93 0.39
CA PRO A 210 -4.95 12.36 0.16
C PRO A 210 -3.80 12.67 -0.81
N ARG A 211 -2.97 11.67 -1.11
CA ARG A 211 -1.88 11.73 -2.07
C ARG A 211 -2.00 10.53 -3.00
N PRO A 212 -2.91 10.58 -3.98
CA PRO A 212 -3.17 9.45 -4.86
C PRO A 212 -1.96 9.21 -5.79
N PRO A 213 -1.68 7.94 -6.16
CA PRO A 213 -0.64 7.65 -7.13
C PRO A 213 -1.11 7.99 -8.56
N ALA A 214 -0.16 8.25 -9.47
CA ALA A 214 -0.51 8.57 -10.86
C ALA A 214 -1.25 7.42 -11.59
N LEU A 215 -1.02 6.17 -11.18
CA LEU A 215 -1.64 4.96 -11.72
C LEU A 215 -2.07 4.02 -10.59
N LEU A 216 -3.33 3.57 -10.63
CA LEU A 216 -3.91 2.52 -9.79
C LEU A 216 -4.31 1.33 -10.66
N VAL A 217 -3.92 0.12 -10.25
CA VAL A 217 -4.31 -1.13 -10.90
C VAL A 217 -5.09 -1.96 -9.89
N LEU A 218 -6.38 -2.16 -10.14
CA LEU A 218 -7.30 -2.90 -9.29
C LEU A 218 -7.60 -4.24 -9.95
N ASN A 219 -7.16 -5.33 -9.32
CA ASN A 219 -7.42 -6.69 -9.81
C ASN A 219 -8.46 -7.38 -8.93
N GLU A 220 -9.63 -7.64 -9.52
CA GLU A 220 -10.80 -8.24 -8.88
C GLU A 220 -11.22 -7.53 -7.57
N PRO A 221 -11.43 -6.20 -7.59
CA PRO A 221 -11.73 -5.43 -6.38
C PRO A 221 -13.08 -5.82 -5.73
N GLU A 222 -13.95 -6.50 -6.47
CA GLU A 222 -15.21 -7.10 -5.99
C GLU A 222 -15.03 -8.26 -5.01
N THR A 223 -13.83 -8.85 -4.92
CA THR A 223 -13.61 -10.09 -4.18
C THR A 223 -14.02 -9.95 -2.71
N SER A 224 -14.87 -10.85 -2.23
CA SER A 224 -15.42 -10.88 -0.86
C SER A 224 -16.31 -9.68 -0.48
N LEU A 225 -16.76 -8.86 -1.46
CA LEU A 225 -17.80 -7.86 -1.24
C LEU A 225 -19.19 -8.45 -1.53
N HIS A 226 -20.19 -7.97 -0.79
CA HIS A 226 -21.58 -8.26 -1.13
C HIS A 226 -21.93 -7.62 -2.49
N PRO A 227 -22.68 -8.29 -3.39
CA PRO A 227 -23.00 -7.75 -4.71
C PRO A 227 -23.66 -6.37 -4.71
N ASP A 228 -24.36 -6.01 -3.63
CA ASP A 228 -25.00 -4.70 -3.48
C ASP A 228 -24.03 -3.55 -3.19
N LEU A 229 -22.79 -3.86 -2.79
CA LEU A 229 -21.74 -2.85 -2.62
C LEU A 229 -21.02 -2.52 -3.94
N LEU A 230 -21.20 -3.33 -4.98
CA LEU A 230 -20.47 -3.17 -6.24
C LEU A 230 -20.79 -1.85 -6.97
N PRO A 231 -22.04 -1.37 -7.02
CA PRO A 231 -22.32 -0.05 -7.58
C PRO A 231 -21.64 1.09 -6.80
N ALA A 232 -21.64 1.02 -5.46
CA ALA A 232 -20.98 2.02 -4.62
C ALA A 232 -19.45 2.02 -4.85
N LEU A 233 -18.85 0.83 -4.94
CA LEU A 233 -17.44 0.67 -5.31
C LEU A 233 -17.16 1.24 -6.71
N GLY A 234 -18.01 0.99 -7.70
CA GLY A 234 -17.86 1.52 -9.05
C GLY A 234 -17.84 3.06 -9.09
N ARG A 235 -18.76 3.69 -8.35
CA ARG A 235 -18.80 5.17 -8.20
C ARG A 235 -17.56 5.70 -7.48
N LEU A 236 -17.13 5.05 -6.40
CA LEU A 236 -15.91 5.40 -5.67
C LEU A 236 -14.66 5.30 -6.56
N VAL A 237 -14.58 4.27 -7.41
CA VAL A 237 -13.51 4.14 -8.40
C VAL A 237 -13.57 5.27 -9.44
N GLY A 238 -14.76 5.62 -9.93
CA GLY A 238 -14.96 6.77 -10.81
C GLY A 238 -14.49 8.09 -10.18
N GLN A 239 -14.73 8.29 -8.89
CA GLN A 239 -14.21 9.45 -8.16
C GLN A 239 -12.68 9.44 -8.09
N ALA A 240 -12.06 8.30 -7.73
CA ALA A 240 -10.60 8.18 -7.71
C ALA A 240 -9.96 8.43 -9.08
N ALA A 241 -10.66 8.09 -10.16
CA ALA A 241 -10.21 8.29 -11.54
C ALA A 241 -10.09 9.77 -11.95
N GLN A 242 -10.69 10.69 -11.19
CA GLN A 242 -10.51 12.14 -11.40
C GLN A 242 -9.09 12.61 -11.05
N HIS A 243 -8.35 11.82 -10.27
CA HIS A 243 -7.00 12.18 -9.80
C HIS A 243 -5.93 11.15 -10.14
N SER A 244 -6.32 9.95 -10.58
CA SER A 244 -5.43 8.85 -10.94
C SER A 244 -5.88 8.20 -12.24
N GLN A 245 -4.94 7.71 -13.05
CA GLN A 245 -5.32 6.71 -14.05
C GLN A 245 -5.70 5.41 -13.31
N VAL A 246 -6.89 4.86 -13.54
CA VAL A 246 -7.32 3.60 -12.91
C VAL A 246 -7.53 2.52 -13.96
N LEU A 247 -6.86 1.39 -13.80
CA LEU A 247 -7.10 0.17 -14.57
C LEU A 247 -7.78 -0.85 -13.67
N VAL A 248 -8.98 -1.30 -14.06
CA VAL A 248 -9.75 -2.30 -13.32
C VAL A 248 -9.85 -3.58 -14.14
N VAL A 249 -9.50 -4.70 -13.52
CA VAL A 249 -9.72 -6.05 -14.05
C VAL A 249 -10.80 -6.70 -13.19
N SER A 250 -11.92 -7.07 -13.79
CA SER A 250 -13.08 -7.59 -13.07
C SER A 250 -13.89 -8.55 -13.93
N HIS A 251 -14.52 -9.53 -13.27
CA HIS A 251 -15.51 -10.41 -13.87
C HIS A 251 -16.94 -10.08 -13.39
N ALA A 252 -17.09 -9.15 -12.45
CA ALA A 252 -18.37 -8.77 -11.88
C ALA A 252 -19.15 -7.81 -12.79
N ALA A 253 -20.10 -8.35 -13.55
CA ALA A 253 -20.94 -7.56 -14.47
C ALA A 253 -21.62 -6.34 -13.82
N ARG A 254 -22.02 -6.42 -12.54
CA ARG A 254 -22.58 -5.27 -11.80
C ARG A 254 -21.57 -4.15 -11.60
N LEU A 255 -20.32 -4.48 -11.27
CA LEU A 255 -19.25 -3.49 -11.12
C LEU A 255 -18.88 -2.89 -12.47
N VAL A 256 -18.70 -3.73 -13.49
CA VAL A 256 -18.38 -3.30 -14.87
C VAL A 256 -19.45 -2.34 -15.39
N ALA A 257 -20.72 -2.69 -15.25
CA ALA A 257 -21.82 -1.83 -15.69
C ALA A 257 -21.79 -0.45 -15.03
N THR A 258 -21.53 -0.37 -13.72
CA THR A 258 -21.41 0.92 -13.04
C THR A 258 -20.17 1.71 -13.46
N LEU A 259 -19.05 1.05 -13.76
CA LEU A 259 -17.87 1.72 -14.30
C LEU A 259 -18.11 2.28 -15.70
N GLU A 260 -18.84 1.55 -16.55
CA GLU A 260 -19.21 1.97 -17.92
C GLU A 260 -20.15 3.17 -17.95
N GLU A 261 -20.83 3.50 -16.85
CA GLU A 261 -21.60 4.74 -16.70
C GLU A 261 -20.69 5.99 -16.63
N HIS A 262 -19.40 5.83 -16.29
CA HIS A 262 -18.46 6.94 -16.22
C HIS A 262 -18.07 7.42 -17.64
N PRO A 263 -18.18 8.73 -17.97
CA PRO A 263 -17.98 9.22 -19.35
C PRO A 263 -16.62 8.92 -19.98
N GLU A 264 -15.58 8.85 -19.14
CA GLU A 264 -14.20 8.56 -19.56
C GLU A 264 -13.82 7.07 -19.43
N CYS A 265 -14.80 6.20 -19.15
CA CYS A 265 -14.53 4.77 -19.05
C CYS A 265 -14.26 4.17 -20.44
N HIS A 266 -13.15 3.44 -20.53
CA HIS A 266 -12.85 2.61 -21.69
C HIS A 266 -12.90 1.13 -21.27
N SER A 267 -13.97 0.44 -21.68
CA SER A 267 -14.17 -0.98 -21.40
C SER A 267 -13.59 -1.84 -22.52
N LEU A 268 -12.89 -2.92 -22.13
CA LEU A 268 -12.34 -3.91 -23.04
C LEU A 268 -12.85 -5.30 -22.64
N GLY A 269 -13.77 -5.84 -23.44
CA GLY A 269 -14.23 -7.22 -23.27
C GLY A 269 -13.13 -8.22 -23.62
N LEU A 270 -12.85 -9.15 -22.70
CA LEU A 270 -11.91 -10.25 -22.92
C LEU A 270 -12.66 -11.57 -22.98
N GLU A 271 -12.43 -12.36 -24.03
CA GLU A 271 -12.98 -13.70 -24.20
C GLU A 271 -11.87 -14.74 -24.28
N LYS A 272 -12.19 -15.98 -23.89
CA LYS A 272 -11.28 -17.10 -24.00
C LYS A 272 -11.70 -17.96 -25.18
N ASP A 273 -10.85 -18.04 -26.20
CA ASP A 273 -11.06 -18.88 -27.38
C ASP A 273 -9.93 -19.90 -27.51
N PHE A 274 -10.28 -21.19 -27.47
CA PHE A 274 -9.32 -22.32 -27.51
C PHE A 274 -8.08 -22.21 -26.59
N GLY A 275 -8.21 -21.52 -25.46
CA GLY A 275 -7.11 -21.33 -24.50
C GLY A 275 -6.29 -20.04 -24.69
N GLU A 276 -6.58 -19.27 -25.73
CA GLU A 276 -6.05 -17.91 -25.96
C GLU A 276 -7.04 -16.87 -25.38
N THR A 277 -6.52 -15.83 -24.73
CA THR A 277 -7.32 -14.65 -24.37
C THR A 277 -7.36 -13.69 -25.56
N ARG A 278 -8.56 -13.32 -26.02
CA ARG A 278 -8.79 -12.40 -27.13
C ARG A 278 -9.58 -11.18 -26.67
N ILE A 279 -9.35 -10.05 -27.32
CA ILE A 279 -10.16 -8.84 -27.13
C ILE A 279 -11.38 -8.97 -28.04
N GLN A 280 -12.57 -8.86 -27.44
CA GLN A 280 -13.83 -8.95 -28.16
C GLN A 280 -13.91 -7.86 -29.24
N GLY A 281 -14.22 -8.26 -30.47
CA GLY A 281 -14.37 -7.33 -31.60
C GLY A 281 -13.07 -6.85 -32.27
N LEU A 282 -11.89 -7.26 -31.78
CA LEU A 282 -10.61 -6.91 -32.40
C LEU A 282 -10.26 -7.89 -33.53
N ARG A 283 -10.20 -7.39 -34.78
CA ARG A 283 -9.80 -8.19 -35.95
C ARG A 283 -8.30 -8.46 -35.92
N GLU A 284 -7.86 -9.57 -36.52
CA GLU A 284 -6.44 -9.97 -36.52
C GLU A 284 -5.49 -8.90 -37.07
N LEU A 285 -5.92 -8.16 -38.10
CA LEU A 285 -5.13 -7.10 -38.74
C LEU A 285 -5.05 -5.81 -37.91
N ASP A 286 -5.95 -5.65 -36.92
CA ASP A 286 -5.99 -4.50 -36.02
C ASP A 286 -5.20 -4.77 -34.72
N ARG A 287 -4.63 -5.98 -34.57
CA ARG A 287 -3.78 -6.34 -33.43
C ARG A 287 -2.46 -5.55 -33.50
N PRO A 288 -2.06 -4.81 -32.45
CA PRO A 288 -0.75 -4.19 -32.43
C PRO A 288 0.32 -5.27 -32.53
N ALA A 289 1.34 -5.03 -33.37
CA ALA A 289 2.50 -5.91 -33.48
C ALA A 289 3.30 -5.85 -32.17
N TRP A 290 2.91 -6.66 -31.20
CA TRP A 290 3.61 -6.74 -29.92
C TRP A 290 4.85 -7.61 -30.07
N TYR A 291 6.01 -6.97 -30.09
CA TYR A 291 7.29 -7.66 -30.04
C TYR A 291 7.66 -7.89 -28.58
N TRP A 292 7.54 -9.14 -28.14
CA TRP A 292 8.13 -9.54 -26.87
C TRP A 292 9.65 -9.39 -26.98
N PRO A 293 10.30 -8.59 -26.12
CA PRO A 293 11.75 -8.54 -26.10
C PRO A 293 12.30 -9.93 -25.84
N VAL A 294 13.29 -10.34 -26.63
CA VAL A 294 13.96 -11.62 -26.48
C VAL A 294 14.63 -11.62 -25.11
N ARG A 295 14.31 -12.61 -24.28
CA ARG A 295 14.85 -12.78 -22.91
C ARG A 295 16.37 -12.83 -22.90
#